data_AF-A0AAD5IFM0-F1
#
_entry.id   AF-A0AAD5IFM0-F1
#
_cell.length_a   1.000
_cell.length_b   1.000
_cell.length_c   1.000
_cell.angle_alpha   90.00
_cell.angle_beta   90.00
_cell.angle_gamma   90.00
#
_symmetry.space_group_name_H-M   'P 1'
#
loop_
_entity.id
_entity.type
_entity.pdbx_description
1 polymer ?
#
loop_
_entity_poly.entity_id
_entity_poly.type
_entity_poly.pdbx_seq_one_letter_code
_entity_poly.pdbx_strand_id
1 'polypeptide(L)'
;MRGHVKESAGTGNFIANSTYGRNCDLILSSLASKITGGFYNATIGQDRDKVYALALCREDSFKEDFFNCVNFTSQEIMIKCPNQKESFMWGNLPDQPPCMVHYSNRSFFGILEVDPLMILTNTEDICIVQCTPDLSHSDCDVCLRRCVTAYKSYCLGKQEGVVQGPNCGSRWDLYNFYKDTPDAPLTSPPSTSTTTKGMFTLALV
;
A
#
# COMPACT_ATOMS: atom_id res chain seq x y z
N MET A 1 -4.77 -9.39 -25.04
CA MET A 1 -5.06 -7.95 -25.10
C MET A 1 -4.23 -7.28 -24.01
N ARG A 2 -3.38 -6.31 -24.35
CA ARG A 2 -2.48 -5.62 -23.42
C ARG A 2 -3.32 -4.83 -22.42
N GLY A 3 -3.35 -5.27 -21.15
CA GLY A 3 -3.87 -4.45 -20.06
C GLY A 3 -2.90 -3.29 -19.83
N HIS A 4 -3.41 -2.06 -19.87
CA HIS A 4 -2.63 -0.87 -19.58
C HIS A 4 -2.26 -0.87 -18.09
N VAL A 5 -1.01 -1.20 -17.79
CA VAL A 5 -0.37 -0.88 -16.51
C VAL A 5 -0.24 0.64 -16.47
N LYS A 6 -1.05 1.31 -15.65
CA LYS A 6 -0.70 2.66 -15.22
C LYS A 6 0.35 2.48 -14.13
N GLU A 7 1.61 2.57 -14.52
CA GLU A 7 2.65 3.01 -13.60
C GLU A 7 2.11 4.27 -12.92
N SER A 8 2.01 4.27 -11.61
CA SER A 8 1.44 5.33 -10.76
C SER A 8 2.35 6.56 -10.76
N ALA A 9 2.51 7.16 -11.94
CA ALA A 9 3.05 8.49 -12.14
C ALA A 9 1.96 9.51 -11.76
N GLY A 10 2.26 10.36 -10.79
CA GLY A 10 1.39 11.46 -10.37
C GLY A 10 1.28 12.56 -11.41
N THR A 11 0.52 13.60 -11.11
CA THR A 11 0.28 14.69 -12.08
C THR A 11 1.44 15.69 -12.06
N GLY A 12 2.38 15.53 -12.98
CA GLY A 12 3.35 16.57 -13.34
C GLY A 12 4.80 16.21 -13.04
N ASN A 13 5.69 16.84 -13.80
CA ASN A 13 7.12 16.55 -13.76
C ASN A 13 7.90 17.69 -13.09
N PHE A 14 8.98 17.34 -12.40
CA PHE A 14 10.01 18.29 -11.96
C PHE A 14 11.20 18.30 -12.93
N ILE A 15 12.05 19.31 -12.81
CA ILE A 15 13.28 19.40 -13.62
C ILE A 15 14.37 18.55 -12.97
N ALA A 16 14.99 17.64 -13.72
CA ALA A 16 16.09 16.81 -13.23
C ALA A 16 17.17 17.66 -12.53
N ASN A 17 17.71 17.17 -11.41
CA ASN A 17 18.69 17.86 -10.56
C ASN A 17 18.24 19.18 -9.92
N SER A 18 16.94 19.51 -9.99
CA SER A 18 16.36 20.61 -9.20
C SER A 18 16.45 20.35 -7.69
N THR A 19 16.25 21.39 -6.88
CA THR A 19 16.16 21.27 -5.42
C THR A 19 15.07 20.29 -5.01
N TYR A 20 13.87 20.38 -5.59
CA TYR A 20 12.81 19.38 -5.42
C TYR A 20 13.29 17.96 -5.73
N GLY A 21 13.96 17.75 -6.87
CA GLY A 21 14.48 16.43 -7.25
C GLY A 21 15.46 15.87 -6.22
N ARG A 22 16.40 16.69 -5.74
CA ARG A 22 17.32 16.27 -4.66
C ARG A 22 16.59 15.98 -3.36
N ASN A 23 15.54 16.72 -3.04
CA ASN A 23 14.73 16.45 -1.86
C ASN A 23 13.96 15.13 -1.98
N CYS A 24 13.52 14.75 -3.19
CA CYS A 24 12.97 13.41 -3.46
C CYS A 24 14.02 12.32 -3.21
N ASP A 25 15.23 12.47 -3.74
CA ASP A 25 16.33 11.51 -3.53
C ASP A 25 16.63 11.32 -2.03
N LEU A 26 16.73 12.44 -1.31
CA LEU A 26 17.04 12.46 0.12
C LEU A 26 15.92 11.84 0.96
N ILE A 27 14.66 12.16 0.68
CA ILE A 27 13.55 11.64 1.49
C ILE A 27 13.39 10.14 1.26
N LEU A 28 13.39 9.69 -0.01
CA LEU A 28 13.19 8.29 -0.39
C LEU A 28 14.33 7.38 0.11
N SER A 29 15.59 7.82 0.01
CA SER A 29 16.74 7.07 0.55
C SER A 29 16.75 6.95 2.08
N SER A 30 16.05 7.84 2.79
CA SER A 30 16.03 7.84 4.26
C SER A 30 14.88 7.04 4.88
N LEU A 31 13.79 6.76 4.14
CA LEU A 31 12.56 6.16 4.67
C LEU A 31 12.80 4.82 5.38
N ALA A 32 13.56 3.91 4.73
CA ALA A 32 13.80 2.55 5.23
C ALA A 32 14.49 2.52 6.60
N SER A 33 15.36 3.49 6.89
CA SER A 33 16.07 3.57 8.17
C SER A 33 15.24 4.16 9.31
N LYS A 34 14.15 4.86 8.99
CA LYS A 34 13.35 5.61 9.97
C LYS A 34 12.06 4.91 10.38
N ILE A 35 11.62 3.93 9.60
CA ILE A 35 10.44 3.13 9.93
C ILE A 35 10.73 2.20 11.12
N THR A 36 9.96 2.31 12.19
CA THR A 36 10.16 1.53 13.43
C THR A 36 8.93 0.82 13.95
N GLY A 37 7.73 1.21 13.49
CA GLY A 37 6.44 0.66 13.92
C GLY A 37 5.43 0.52 12.77
N GLY A 38 5.88 0.02 11.62
CA GLY A 38 5.01 -0.25 10.47
C GLY A 38 4.55 0.99 9.69
N PHE A 39 4.63 2.20 10.24
CA PHE A 39 4.30 3.42 9.53
C PHE A 39 5.28 4.55 9.84
N TYR A 40 5.62 5.33 8.82
CA TYR A 40 6.44 6.52 8.98
C TYR A 40 6.07 7.56 7.93
N ASN A 41 5.85 8.80 8.35
CA ASN A 41 5.71 9.95 7.46
C ASN A 41 6.90 10.91 7.63
N ALA A 42 7.24 11.61 6.55
CA ALA A 42 8.37 12.51 6.50
C ALA A 42 8.07 13.73 5.62
N THR A 43 8.77 14.81 5.91
CA THR A 43 8.75 16.01 5.08
C THR A 43 10.14 16.61 5.01
N ILE A 44 10.60 16.96 3.82
CA ILE A 44 11.88 17.63 3.57
C ILE A 44 11.64 18.81 2.62
N GLY A 45 12.44 19.87 2.77
CA GLY A 45 12.38 21.04 1.89
C GLY A 45 11.42 22.13 2.36
N GLN A 46 11.37 23.21 1.58
CA GLN A 46 10.59 24.41 1.87
C GLN A 46 9.90 24.90 0.61
N ASP A 47 8.79 25.64 0.78
CA ASP A 47 8.01 26.25 -0.30
C ASP A 47 7.71 25.27 -1.45
N ARG A 48 8.22 25.57 -2.65
CA ARG A 48 7.99 24.79 -3.89
C ARG A 48 8.84 23.53 -3.97
N ASP A 49 9.85 23.41 -3.11
CA ASP A 49 10.77 22.27 -3.05
C ASP A 49 10.42 21.30 -1.91
N LYS A 50 9.27 21.50 -1.26
CA LYS A 50 8.81 20.63 -0.18
C LYS A 50 8.30 19.29 -0.74
N VAL A 51 8.79 18.19 -0.17
CA VAL A 51 8.40 16.82 -0.51
C VAL A 51 7.80 16.18 0.73
N TYR A 52 6.61 15.60 0.58
CA TYR A 52 5.96 14.77 1.58
C TYR A 52 6.13 13.31 1.18
N ALA A 53 6.42 12.43 2.14
CA ALA A 53 6.49 11.01 1.88
C ALA A 53 5.95 10.20 3.05
N LEU A 54 5.44 9.01 2.77
CA LEU A 54 5.16 8.00 3.78
C LEU A 54 5.62 6.62 3.32
N ALA A 55 5.88 5.77 4.30
CA ALA A 55 6.10 4.35 4.13
C ALA A 55 5.17 3.57 5.06
N LEU A 56 4.62 2.47 4.56
CA LEU A 56 3.73 1.57 5.29
C LEU A 56 4.21 0.13 5.14
N CYS A 57 4.18 -0.61 6.25
CA CYS A 57 4.43 -2.03 6.35
C CYS A 57 3.48 -2.65 7.39
N ARG A 58 3.35 -3.98 7.36
CA ARG A 58 2.52 -4.70 8.34
C ARG A 58 3.21 -4.72 9.71
N GLU A 59 2.58 -4.15 10.74
CA GLU A 59 3.17 -3.91 12.07
C GLU A 59 3.77 -5.15 12.77
N ASP A 60 3.31 -6.35 12.42
CA ASP A 60 3.75 -7.64 12.99
C ASP A 60 5.02 -8.23 12.32
N SER A 61 5.60 -7.55 11.33
CA SER A 61 6.76 -8.05 10.58
C SER A 61 8.09 -7.66 11.24
N PHE A 62 9.17 -8.35 10.87
CA PHE A 62 10.48 -8.06 11.44
C PHE A 62 11.04 -6.72 10.88
N LYS A 63 11.85 -6.04 11.68
CA LYS A 63 12.46 -4.75 11.29
C LYS A 63 13.29 -4.84 10.01
N GLU A 64 13.92 -5.98 9.77
CA GLU A 64 14.72 -6.23 8.57
C GLU A 64 13.85 -6.30 7.31
N ASP A 65 12.66 -6.91 7.40
CA ASP A 65 11.70 -6.98 6.30
C ASP A 65 11.19 -5.58 5.92
N PHE A 66 10.93 -4.72 6.91
CA PHE A 66 10.57 -3.32 6.67
C PHE A 66 11.64 -2.59 5.90
N PHE A 67 12.88 -2.71 6.38
CA PHE A 67 14.02 -2.03 5.78
C PHE A 67 14.20 -2.47 4.33
N ASN A 68 14.21 -3.78 4.07
CA ASN A 68 14.44 -4.34 2.74
C ASN A 68 13.35 -3.93 1.75
N CYS A 69 12.08 -4.10 2.12
CA CYS A 69 10.98 -3.75 1.22
C CYS A 69 10.93 -2.24 0.94
N VAL A 70 11.01 -1.39 1.97
CA VAL A 70 10.92 0.07 1.77
C VAL A 70 12.12 0.58 0.99
N ASN A 71 13.32 0.06 1.24
CA ASN A 71 14.52 0.44 0.50
C ASN A 71 14.42 0.04 -0.98
N PHE A 72 14.03 -1.19 -1.26
CA PHE A 72 13.82 -1.68 -2.62
C PHE A 72 12.75 -0.86 -3.37
N THR A 73 11.60 -0.65 -2.73
CA THR A 73 10.47 0.10 -3.34
C THR A 73 10.85 1.55 -3.61
N SER A 74 11.60 2.18 -2.70
CA SER A 74 12.09 3.55 -2.88
C SER A 74 13.03 3.66 -4.09
N GLN A 75 13.90 2.66 -4.31
CA GLN A 75 14.76 2.60 -5.49
C GLN A 75 13.97 2.34 -6.77
N GLU A 76 13.01 1.43 -6.74
CA GLU A 76 12.14 1.12 -7.88
C GLU A 76 11.31 2.33 -8.32
N ILE A 77 10.79 3.12 -7.38
CA ILE A 77 10.11 4.39 -7.66
C ILE A 77 11.03 5.34 -8.44
N MET A 78 12.29 5.49 -8.01
CA MET A 78 13.25 6.37 -8.67
C MET A 78 13.59 5.91 -10.10
N ILE A 79 13.59 4.60 -10.34
CA ILE A 79 13.88 4.00 -11.66
C ILE A 79 12.67 4.09 -12.59
N LYS A 80 11.49 3.71 -12.10
CA LYS A 80 10.26 3.59 -12.91
C LYS A 80 9.51 4.89 -13.08
N CYS A 81 9.63 5.83 -12.13
CA CYS A 81 8.93 7.11 -12.16
C CYS A 81 9.91 8.29 -12.13
N PRO A 82 10.85 8.39 -13.11
CA PRO A 82 11.84 9.44 -13.11
C PRO A 82 11.17 10.81 -13.27
N ASN A 83 11.65 11.79 -12.50
CA ASN A 83 11.22 13.19 -12.56
C ASN A 83 9.73 13.43 -12.25
N GLN A 84 9.01 12.47 -11.67
CA GLN A 84 7.61 12.66 -11.28
C GLN A 84 7.50 13.49 -10.00
N LYS A 85 6.53 14.40 -9.91
CA LYS A 85 6.29 15.15 -8.67
C LYS A 85 5.59 14.33 -7.59
N GLU A 86 5.03 13.19 -7.98
CA GLU A 86 4.33 12.29 -7.09
C GLU A 86 4.39 10.88 -7.67
N SER A 87 4.48 9.91 -6.79
CA SER A 87 4.27 8.50 -7.12
C SER A 87 4.00 7.72 -5.85
N PHE A 88 3.25 6.63 -5.97
CA PHE A 88 3.16 5.62 -4.94
C PHE A 88 3.46 4.26 -5.54
N MET A 89 4.05 3.35 -4.77
CA MET A 89 4.30 1.99 -5.22
C MET A 89 4.14 1.03 -4.06
N TRP A 90 3.56 -0.13 -4.35
CA TRP A 90 3.58 -1.27 -3.46
C TRP A 90 4.75 -2.17 -3.83
N GLY A 91 5.66 -2.38 -2.90
CA GLY A 91 6.76 -3.33 -3.01
C GLY A 91 6.25 -4.75 -2.80
N ASN A 92 6.63 -5.65 -3.69
CA ASN A 92 6.39 -7.08 -3.55
C ASN A 92 7.71 -7.82 -3.74
N LEU A 93 8.31 -8.27 -2.64
CA LEU A 93 9.54 -9.06 -2.63
C LEU A 93 9.20 -10.51 -2.29
N PRO A 94 9.86 -11.51 -2.91
CA PRO A 94 9.66 -12.91 -2.56
C PRO A 94 9.86 -13.15 -1.07
N ASP A 95 8.97 -13.94 -0.47
CA ASP A 95 9.01 -14.33 0.95
C ASP A 95 8.94 -13.17 1.96
N GLN A 96 8.63 -11.95 1.53
CA GLN A 96 8.51 -10.76 2.38
C GLN A 96 7.10 -10.18 2.35
N PRO A 97 6.63 -9.57 3.46
CA PRO A 97 5.39 -8.82 3.47
C PRO A 97 5.51 -7.61 2.54
N PRO A 98 4.46 -7.26 1.77
CA PRO A 98 4.51 -6.08 0.93
C PRO A 98 4.56 -4.82 1.79
N CYS A 99 5.13 -3.78 1.22
CA CYS A 99 5.17 -2.44 1.78
C CYS A 99 4.65 -1.44 0.76
N MET A 100 4.34 -0.24 1.21
CA MET A 100 3.98 0.87 0.32
C MET A 100 4.89 2.06 0.59
N VAL A 101 5.30 2.74 -0.48
CA VAL A 101 5.98 4.03 -0.43
C VAL A 101 5.20 5.00 -1.30
N HIS A 102 4.87 6.18 -0.77
CA HIS A 102 4.20 7.26 -1.50
C HIS A 102 4.94 8.56 -1.23
N TYR A 103 5.27 9.32 -2.27
CA TYR A 103 5.73 10.70 -2.14
C TYR A 103 4.94 11.66 -3.03
N SER A 104 4.87 12.92 -2.63
CA SER A 104 4.14 13.96 -3.37
C SER A 104 4.67 15.37 -3.06
N ASN A 105 4.40 16.30 -3.96
CA ASN A 105 4.68 17.74 -3.78
C ASN A 105 3.56 18.48 -3.03
N ARG A 106 2.45 17.79 -2.69
CA ARG A 106 1.39 18.27 -1.80
C ARG A 106 1.36 17.41 -0.54
N SER A 107 0.82 17.96 0.54
CA SER A 107 0.48 17.13 1.70
C SER A 107 -0.71 16.25 1.34
N PHE A 108 -0.57 14.94 1.59
CA PHE A 108 -1.61 13.93 1.40
C PHE A 108 -1.89 13.16 2.70
N PHE A 109 -1.31 13.60 3.82
CA PHE A 109 -1.47 12.94 5.11
C PHE A 109 -2.90 13.12 5.63
N GLY A 110 -3.54 12.00 5.97
CA GLY A 110 -4.92 11.94 6.42
C GLY A 110 -5.95 12.31 5.36
N ILE A 111 -5.55 12.38 4.09
CA ILE A 111 -6.44 12.66 2.98
C ILE A 111 -6.76 11.34 2.29
N LEU A 112 -8.04 11.05 2.12
CA LEU A 112 -8.51 9.87 1.39
C LEU A 112 -8.24 10.04 -0.11
N GLU A 113 -7.30 9.27 -0.63
CA GLU A 113 -7.01 9.09 -2.04
C GLU A 113 -7.26 7.63 -2.43
N VAL A 114 -8.22 7.44 -3.35
CA VAL A 114 -8.63 6.11 -3.86
C VAL A 114 -8.23 5.89 -5.31
N ASP A 115 -7.57 6.88 -5.91
CA ASP A 115 -7.13 6.89 -7.30
C ASP A 115 -5.67 7.38 -7.37
N PRO A 116 -4.87 6.89 -8.33
CA PRO A 116 -5.23 5.84 -9.29
C PRO A 116 -5.22 4.45 -8.65
N LEU A 117 -6.14 3.59 -9.07
CA LEU A 117 -6.10 2.16 -8.76
C LEU A 117 -5.17 1.45 -9.74
N MET A 118 -4.13 0.81 -9.24
CA MET A 118 -3.29 -0.12 -10.00
C MET A 118 -3.96 -1.49 -10.04
N ILE A 119 -4.27 -1.97 -11.24
CA ILE A 119 -4.80 -3.32 -11.48
C ILE A 119 -3.70 -4.18 -12.09
N LEU A 120 -3.20 -5.16 -11.35
CA LEU A 120 -2.22 -6.13 -11.85
C LEU A 120 -2.94 -7.43 -12.21
N THR A 121 -2.57 -8.06 -13.33
CA THR A 121 -3.15 -9.33 -13.81
C THR A 121 -2.03 -10.32 -14.09
N ASN A 122 -2.24 -11.61 -13.82
CA ASN A 122 -1.21 -12.67 -13.86
C ASN A 122 -0.17 -12.59 -12.72
N THR A 123 -0.64 -12.30 -11.51
CA THR A 123 0.16 -12.40 -10.28
C THR A 123 -0.54 -13.40 -9.37
N GLU A 124 0.16 -14.47 -8.98
CA GLU A 124 -0.25 -15.32 -7.86
C GLU A 124 -0.32 -14.42 -6.62
N ASP A 125 -1.53 -14.31 -6.07
CA ASP A 125 -1.92 -13.51 -4.91
C ASP A 125 -1.92 -11.97 -5.06
N ILE A 126 -2.87 -11.33 -4.36
CA ILE A 126 -2.62 -10.39 -3.23
C ILE A 126 -3.75 -9.29 -3.07
N CYS A 127 -4.75 -9.46 -2.16
CA CYS A 127 -5.62 -8.37 -1.60
C CYS A 127 -5.69 -8.20 -0.02
N ILE A 128 -5.27 -7.07 0.58
CA ILE A 128 -4.75 -6.71 1.97
C ILE A 128 -5.74 -5.60 2.27
N VAL A 129 -6.25 -5.69 3.48
CA VAL A 129 -7.18 -4.75 4.05
C VAL A 129 -6.38 -3.91 5.04
N GLN A 130 -5.56 -2.99 4.55
CA GLN A 130 -4.82 -2.04 5.39
C GLN A 130 -4.92 -0.66 4.78
N CYS A 131 -5.27 0.27 5.64
CA CYS A 131 -5.25 1.69 5.38
C CYS A 131 -3.96 2.28 5.94
N THR A 132 -3.50 3.39 5.39
CA THR A 132 -2.49 4.20 6.05
C THR A 132 -3.05 4.68 7.41
N PRO A 133 -2.31 4.55 8.53
CA PRO A 133 -2.80 4.87 9.87
C PRO A 133 -3.23 6.33 10.11
N ASP A 134 -2.93 7.22 9.17
CA ASP A 134 -3.31 8.63 9.19
C ASP A 134 -4.76 8.87 8.74
N LEU A 135 -5.45 7.87 8.17
CA LEU A 135 -6.86 7.98 7.80
C LEU A 135 -7.81 7.84 9.00
N SER A 136 -8.98 8.48 8.89
CA SER A 136 -10.10 8.21 9.80
C SER A 136 -10.69 6.82 9.54
N HIS A 137 -11.39 6.25 10.53
CA HIS A 137 -12.08 4.97 10.36
C HIS A 137 -13.07 4.99 9.16
N SER A 138 -13.85 6.06 9.03
CA SER A 138 -14.81 6.18 7.91
C SER A 138 -14.13 6.27 6.56
N ASP A 139 -12.99 6.96 6.46
CA ASP A 139 -12.25 7.07 5.21
C ASP A 139 -11.57 5.74 4.84
N CYS A 140 -11.06 5.04 5.85
CA CYS A 140 -10.53 3.70 5.68
C CYS A 140 -11.60 2.75 5.13
N ASP A 141 -12.81 2.75 5.70
CA ASP A 141 -13.92 1.93 5.22
C ASP A 141 -14.28 2.22 3.75
N VAL A 142 -14.29 3.50 3.36
CA VAL A 142 -14.53 3.90 1.97
C VAL A 142 -13.41 3.39 1.06
N CYS A 143 -12.15 3.52 1.47
CA CYS A 143 -10.99 3.05 0.70
C CYS A 143 -11.07 1.53 0.46
N LEU A 144 -11.33 0.76 1.52
CA LEU A 144 -11.42 -0.69 1.45
C LEU A 144 -12.59 -1.15 0.55
N ARG A 145 -13.76 -0.50 0.66
CA ARG A 145 -14.92 -0.79 -0.22
C ARG A 145 -14.62 -0.52 -1.69
N ARG A 146 -13.85 0.52 -1.99
CA ARG A 146 -13.38 0.84 -3.36
C ARG A 146 -12.51 -0.29 -3.91
N CYS A 147 -11.54 -0.78 -3.14
CA CYS A 147 -10.69 -1.91 -3.55
C CYS A 147 -11.51 -3.19 -3.80
N VAL A 148 -12.44 -3.53 -2.91
CA VAL A 148 -13.33 -4.70 -3.08
C VAL A 148 -14.20 -4.57 -4.32
N THR A 149 -14.77 -3.38 -4.56
CA THR A 149 -15.60 -3.12 -5.75
C THR A 149 -14.79 -3.28 -7.03
N ALA A 150 -13.61 -2.68 -7.09
CA ALA A 150 -12.73 -2.79 -8.24
C ALA A 150 -12.29 -4.24 -8.49
N TYR A 151 -11.93 -4.98 -7.44
CA TYR A 151 -11.61 -6.40 -7.57
C TYR A 151 -12.79 -7.18 -8.17
N LYS A 152 -14.02 -6.98 -7.67
CA LYS A 152 -15.22 -7.63 -8.21
C LYS A 152 -15.46 -7.29 -9.69
N SER A 153 -15.22 -6.04 -10.09
CA SER A 153 -15.43 -5.60 -11.47
C SER A 153 -14.37 -6.10 -12.44
N TYR A 154 -13.11 -6.18 -12.01
CA TYR A 154 -11.98 -6.39 -12.92
C TYR A 154 -11.32 -7.76 -12.82
N CYS A 155 -11.40 -8.42 -11.67
CA CYS A 155 -10.64 -9.64 -11.36
C CYS A 155 -11.53 -10.87 -11.10
N LEU A 156 -12.82 -10.68 -10.76
CA LEU A 156 -13.73 -11.79 -10.47
C LEU A 156 -13.88 -12.74 -11.67
N GLY A 157 -13.68 -14.04 -11.44
CA GLY A 157 -13.74 -15.07 -12.48
C GLY A 157 -12.47 -15.18 -13.35
N LYS A 158 -11.43 -14.38 -13.06
CA LYS A 158 -10.09 -14.55 -13.62
C LYS A 158 -9.21 -15.26 -12.61
N GLN A 159 -8.23 -16.02 -13.09
CA GLN A 159 -7.36 -16.82 -12.24
C GLN A 159 -6.54 -15.94 -11.27
N GLU A 160 -6.18 -14.71 -11.67
CA GLU A 160 -5.23 -13.86 -10.94
C GLU A 160 -5.45 -12.35 -11.19
N GLY A 161 -5.55 -11.56 -10.11
CA GLY A 161 -5.47 -10.10 -10.20
C GLY A 161 -5.49 -9.35 -8.87
N VAL A 162 -4.78 -8.22 -8.82
CA VAL A 162 -4.53 -7.38 -7.63
C VAL A 162 -5.03 -5.95 -7.88
N VAL A 163 -5.64 -5.31 -6.88
CA VAL A 163 -6.05 -3.89 -6.93
C VAL A 163 -5.41 -3.12 -5.78
N GLN A 164 -4.58 -2.13 -6.10
CA GLN A 164 -3.85 -1.30 -5.15
C GLN A 164 -4.13 0.18 -5.36
N GLY A 165 -4.31 0.92 -4.27
CA GLY A 165 -4.42 2.38 -4.26
C GLY A 165 -3.37 3.02 -3.34
N PRO A 166 -3.34 4.36 -3.29
CA PRO A 166 -2.36 5.12 -2.53
C PRO A 166 -2.61 5.10 -1.01
N ASN A 167 -3.85 4.92 -0.53
CA ASN A 167 -4.11 4.78 0.91
C ASN A 167 -4.46 3.36 1.36
N CYS A 168 -4.86 2.48 0.44
CA CYS A 168 -5.16 1.10 0.75
C CYS A 168 -4.75 0.19 -0.39
N GLY A 169 -4.21 -0.97 -0.05
CA GLY A 169 -3.66 -1.93 -1.00
C GLY A 169 -3.32 -3.21 -0.27
N SER A 170 -2.87 -4.22 -1.02
CA SER A 170 -3.54 -5.51 -0.94
C SER A 170 -2.57 -6.80 -0.75
N ARG A 171 -2.91 -8.01 -0.14
CA ARG A 171 -2.45 -9.46 0.12
C ARG A 171 -3.52 -10.32 0.88
N TRP A 172 -3.97 -11.49 0.36
CA TRP A 172 -4.77 -12.50 1.11
C TRP A 172 -4.53 -13.96 0.65
N ASP A 173 -4.45 -14.88 1.63
CA ASP A 173 -4.54 -16.36 1.52
C ASP A 173 -6.00 -16.87 1.52
N LEU A 174 -6.99 -16.03 1.21
CA LEU A 174 -8.40 -16.37 1.46
C LEU A 174 -8.99 -17.40 0.50
N TYR A 175 -8.38 -17.58 -0.67
CA TYR A 175 -8.80 -18.63 -1.58
C TYR A 175 -8.60 -20.02 -0.95
N ASN A 176 -7.52 -20.23 -0.20
CA ASN A 176 -7.31 -21.48 0.53
C ASN A 176 -8.30 -21.63 1.70
N PHE A 177 -8.61 -20.56 2.43
CA PHE A 177 -9.57 -20.60 3.54
C PHE A 177 -11.01 -20.91 3.09
N TYR A 178 -11.45 -20.34 1.95
CA TYR A 178 -12.79 -20.56 1.39
C TYR A 178 -12.93 -21.92 0.69
N LYS A 179 -11.83 -22.44 0.11
CA LYS A 179 -11.79 -23.78 -0.48
C LYS A 179 -11.92 -24.88 0.57
N ASP A 180 -11.52 -24.60 1.82
CA ASP A 180 -11.57 -25.55 2.94
C ASP A 180 -12.89 -25.53 3.72
N THR A 181 -13.81 -24.59 3.48
CA THR A 181 -15.14 -24.58 4.14
C THR A 181 -16.28 -24.17 3.19
N PRO A 182 -16.90 -25.13 2.49
CA PRO A 182 -17.97 -24.81 1.54
C PRO A 182 -19.30 -24.37 2.16
N ASP A 183 -19.58 -24.60 3.46
CA ASP A 183 -20.96 -24.53 3.99
C ASP A 183 -21.11 -24.05 5.45
N ALA A 184 -20.26 -23.17 5.99
CA ALA A 184 -20.47 -22.66 7.36
C ALA A 184 -21.50 -21.50 7.42
N PRO A 185 -22.60 -21.60 8.17
CA PRO A 185 -23.58 -20.52 8.31
C PRO A 185 -23.03 -19.33 9.12
N LEU A 186 -23.44 -18.11 8.74
CA LEU A 186 -23.19 -16.86 9.47
C LEU A 186 -23.94 -16.86 10.82
N THR A 187 -23.28 -17.24 11.93
CA THR A 187 -23.86 -17.06 13.28
C THR A 187 -22.87 -16.56 14.32
N SER A 188 -23.27 -15.43 14.95
CA SER A 188 -23.02 -14.81 16.28
C SER A 188 -21.83 -15.20 17.19
N PRO A 189 -21.32 -14.26 18.02
CA PRO A 189 -20.04 -14.38 18.72
C PRO A 189 -20.09 -15.21 20.01
N PRO A 190 -19.05 -15.97 20.37
CA PRO A 190 -18.82 -16.41 21.73
C PRO A 190 -17.85 -15.49 22.47
N SER A 191 -18.25 -15.14 23.69
CA SER A 191 -17.50 -14.39 24.69
C SER A 191 -16.33 -15.18 25.31
N THR A 192 -15.18 -14.50 25.45
CA THR A 192 -14.11 -14.64 26.46
C THR A 192 -13.79 -16.03 27.05
N SER A 193 -12.60 -16.57 26.74
CA SER A 193 -11.52 -16.84 27.72
C SER A 193 -10.24 -17.42 27.09
N THR A 194 -9.13 -16.71 27.33
CA THR A 194 -7.77 -17.21 27.68
C THR A 194 -6.88 -17.89 26.61
N THR A 195 -5.89 -17.10 26.18
CA THR A 195 -4.50 -17.47 25.84
C THR A 195 -4.29 -18.53 24.75
N THR A 196 -4.05 -18.06 23.52
CA THR A 196 -2.84 -18.34 22.70
C THR A 196 -2.89 -17.44 21.45
N LYS A 197 -1.81 -16.66 21.24
CA LYS A 197 -1.40 -15.95 20.01
C LYS A 197 -2.57 -15.45 19.13
N GLY A 198 -3.14 -14.31 19.54
CA GLY A 198 -4.29 -13.68 18.90
C GLY A 198 -3.96 -13.06 17.55
N MET A 199 -4.43 -13.73 16.50
CA MET A 199 -4.81 -13.15 15.22
C MET A 199 -6.03 -12.26 15.46
N PHE A 200 -5.85 -10.93 15.46
CA PHE A 200 -6.98 -10.00 15.42
C PHE A 200 -7.38 -9.79 13.96
N THR A 201 -8.32 -10.61 13.48
CA THR A 201 -9.07 -10.32 12.26
C THR A 201 -10.18 -9.35 12.64
N LEU A 202 -10.15 -8.12 12.12
CA LEU A 202 -11.37 -7.31 12.07
C LEU A 202 -12.35 -8.02 11.13
N ALA A 203 -13.41 -8.58 11.68
CA ALA A 203 -14.58 -8.97 10.92
C ALA A 203 -15.30 -7.69 10.47
N LEU A 204 -15.39 -7.47 9.16
CA LEU A 204 -16.27 -6.44 8.60
C LEU A 204 -17.73 -6.85 8.85
N VAL A 205 -18.50 -5.93 9.42
CA VAL A 205 -19.97 -5.93 9.43
C VAL A 205 -20.50 -5.65 8.02
#